data_AF-A0A7C3KSW5-F1
#
_entry.id   AF-A0A7C3KSW5-F1
#
_cell.length_a   1.000
_cell.length_b   1.000
_cell.length_c   1.000
_cell.angle_alpha   90.00
_cell.angle_beta   90.00
_cell.angle_gamma   90.00
#
_symmetry.space_group_name_H-M   'P 1'
#
loop_
_entity.id
_entity.type
_entity.pdbx_description
1 polymer ?
#
loop_
_entity_poly.entity_id
_entity_poly.type
_entity_poly.pdbx_seq_one_letter_code
_entity_poly.pdbx_strand_id
1 'polypeptide(L)' 'MSTTELKYSLFKIIDTINDSKKLKDIYSFVSEKADIWDSLTDEQKEEIEQALKELNKGLGIPHEKVMAKYKGKYV' A
#
# COMPACT_ATOMS: atom_id res chain seq x y z
N MET A 1 5.59 20.86 18.71
CA MET A 1 6.73 19.96 18.53
C MET A 1 7.51 20.40 17.30
N SER A 2 8.78 20.72 17.43
CA SER A 2 9.66 21.03 16.30
C SER A 2 10.05 19.75 15.56
N THR A 3 10.53 19.87 14.31
CA THR A 3 11.05 18.74 13.54
C THR A 3 12.13 17.97 14.30
N THR A 4 12.96 18.68 15.06
CA THR A 4 14.03 18.10 15.89
C THR A 4 13.46 17.28 17.04
N GLU A 5 12.45 17.81 17.75
CA GLU A 5 11.78 17.10 18.85
C GLU A 5 11.05 15.84 18.35
N LEU A 6 10.43 15.92 17.17
CA LEU A 6 9.74 14.80 16.55
C LEU A 6 10.72 13.68 16.15
N LYS A 7 11.85 14.02 15.52
CA LYS A 7 12.92 13.05 15.18
C LYS A 7 13.45 12.34 16.42
N TYR A 8 13.69 13.08 17.50
CA TYR A 8 14.17 12.53 18.75
C TYR A 8 13.15 11.61 19.42
N SER A 9 11.86 12.00 19.40
CA SER A 9 10.77 11.17 19.91
C SER A 9 10.64 9.85 19.15
N LEU A 10 10.74 9.87 17.82
CA LEU A 10 10.71 8.67 16.99
C LEU A 10 11.89 7.75 17.27
N PHE A 11 13.10 8.32 17.40
CA PHE A 11 14.29 7.55 17.76
C PHE A 11 14.08 6.79 19.08
N LYS A 12 13.59 7.47 20.11
CA LYS A 12 13.29 6.82 21.40
C LYS A 12 12.29 5.68 21.29
N ILE A 13 11.22 5.88 20.53
CA ILE A 13 10.20 4.84 20.34
C ILE A 13 10.84 3.62 19.66
N ILE A 14 11.59 3.83 18.59
CA ILE A 14 12.25 2.74 17.84
C ILE A 14 13.25 1.99 18.73
N ASP A 15 14.05 2.71 19.51
CA ASP A 15 15.06 2.14 20.42
C ASP A 15 14.44 1.22 21.49
N THR A 16 13.19 1.48 21.90
CA THR A 16 12.50 0.61 22.87
C THR A 16 11.92 -0.68 22.28
N ILE A 17 11.91 -0.84 20.95
CA ILE A 17 11.32 -2.00 20.28
C ILE A 17 12.37 -3.12 20.19
N ASN A 18 12.17 -4.19 20.96
CA ASN A 18 13.00 -5.40 20.90
C ASN A 18 12.49 -6.46 19.91
N ASP A 19 11.28 -6.27 19.37
CA ASP A 19 10.67 -7.18 18.40
C ASP A 19 11.14 -6.85 16.97
N SER A 20 11.99 -7.72 16.42
CA SER A 20 12.58 -7.56 15.09
C SER A 20 11.54 -7.52 13.97
N LYS A 21 10.38 -8.17 14.14
CA LYS A 21 9.30 -8.12 13.16
C LYS A 21 8.69 -6.74 13.11
N LYS A 22 8.39 -6.14 14.27
CA LYS A 22 7.86 -4.77 14.36
C LYS A 22 8.84 -3.74 13.81
N LEU A 23 10.13 -3.90 14.09
CA LEU A 23 11.17 -3.04 13.52
C LEU A 23 11.20 -3.13 11.99
N LYS A 24 11.06 -4.34 11.43
CA LYS A 24 11.01 -4.55 9.98
C LYS A 24 9.77 -3.91 9.35
N ASP A 25 8.62 -4.03 9.98
CA ASP A 25 7.37 -3.42 9.50
C ASP A 25 7.47 -1.87 9.50
N ILE A 26 8.03 -1.28 10.56
CA ILE A 26 8.28 0.17 10.65
C ILE A 26 9.30 0.61 9.59
N TYR A 27 10.37 -0.16 9.40
CA TYR A 27 11.36 0.10 8.37
C TYR A 27 10.71 0.10 6.99
N SER A 28 9.95 -0.94 6.65
CA SER A 28 9.21 -1.03 5.38
C SER A 28 8.32 0.18 5.18
N PHE A 29 7.47 0.52 6.17
CA PHE A 29 6.56 1.66 6.09
C PHE A 29 7.25 3.01 5.90
N VAL A 30 8.39 3.24 6.56
CA VAL A 30 9.15 4.51 6.44
C VAL A 30 10.00 4.53 5.17
N SER A 31 10.48 3.35 4.73
CA SER A 31 11.24 3.16 3.49
C SER A 31 10.36 3.17 2.24
N GLU A 32 9.05 3.01 2.39
CA GLU A 32 8.03 3.25 1.36
C GLU A 32 7.94 4.75 1.06
N LYS A 33 9.01 5.25 0.44
CA LYS A 33 9.05 6.49 -0.33
C LYS A 33 9.87 6.25 -1.59
N ALA A 34 9.27 5.51 -2.50
CA ALA A 34 9.38 5.83 -3.90
C ALA A 34 7.95 5.96 -4.40
N ASP A 35 7.68 7.02 -5.15
CA ASP A 35 6.55 6.99 -6.08
C ASP A 35 6.77 5.75 -6.97
N ILE A 36 6.06 4.67 -6.67
CA ILE A 36 6.25 3.40 -7.37
C ILE A 36 5.85 3.55 -8.85
N TRP A 37 5.17 4.64 -9.20
CA TRP A 37 4.82 4.97 -10.57
C TRP A 37 6.04 4.89 -11.49
N ASP A 38 7.18 5.45 -11.08
CA ASP A 38 8.40 5.43 -11.90
C ASP A 38 9.02 4.03 -12.03
N SER A 39 8.66 3.09 -11.15
CA SER A 39 9.12 1.70 -11.17
C SER A 39 8.25 0.75 -11.99
N LEU A 40 7.06 1.19 -12.42
CA LEU A 40 6.15 0.39 -13.25
C LEU A 40 6.59 0.41 -14.72
N THR A 41 6.39 -0.71 -15.42
CA THR A 41 6.55 -0.75 -16.88
C THR A 41 5.48 0.11 -17.57
N ASP A 42 5.73 0.50 -18.82
CA ASP A 42 4.75 1.27 -19.59
C ASP A 42 3.42 0.51 -19.76
N GLU A 43 3.49 -0.81 -19.94
CA GLU A 43 2.30 -1.69 -20.00
C GLU A 43 1.50 -1.65 -18.69
N GLN A 44 2.17 -1.75 -17.54
CA GLN A 44 1.50 -1.68 -16.23
C GLN A 44 0.86 -0.32 -15.99
N LYS A 45 1.52 0.77 -16.42
CA LYS A 45 0.95 2.12 -16.34
C LYS A 45 -0.30 2.24 -17.22
N GLU A 46 -0.23 1.74 -18.45
CA GLU A 46 -1.34 1.76 -19.40
C GLU A 46 -2.55 0.95 -18.88
N GLU A 47 -2.32 -0.23 -18.33
CA GLU A 47 -3.37 -1.04 -17.69
C GLU A 47 -4.05 -0.31 -16.53
N ILE A 48 -3.27 0.37 -15.68
CA ILE A 48 -3.80 1.16 -14.57
C ILE A 48 -4.65 2.33 -15.08
N GLU A 49 -4.16 3.07 -16.09
CA GLU A 49 -4.92 4.15 -16.71
C GLU A 49 -6.22 3.67 -17.35
N GLN A 50 -6.19 2.50 -18.01
CA GLN A 50 -7.37 1.88 -18.58
C GLN A 50 -8.37 1.51 -17.49
N ALA A 51 -7.92 0.85 -16.43
CA ALA A 51 -8.77 0.49 -15.29
C ALA A 51 -9.44 1.72 -14.66
N LEU A 52 -8.72 2.83 -14.52
CA LEU A 52 -9.28 4.11 -14.06
C LEU A 52 -10.35 4.66 -15.00
N LYS A 53 -10.13 4.61 -16.32
CA LYS A 53 -11.13 5.01 -17.32
C LYS A 53 -12.38 4.14 -17.26
N GLU A 54 -12.23 2.84 -17.06
CA GLU A 54 -13.34 1.89 -16.91
C GLU A 54 -14.14 2.13 -15.63
N LEU A 55 -13.45 2.37 -14.51
CA LEU A 55 -14.08 2.73 -13.24
C LEU A 55 -14.89 4.02 -13.35
N ASN A 56 -14.34 5.05 -14.00
CA ASN A 56 -15.06 6.32 -14.23
C ASN A 56 -16.29 6.16 -15.15
N LYS A 57 -16.30 5.14 -16.02
CA LYS A 57 -17.45 4.77 -16.84
C LYS A 57 -18.45 3.85 -16.11
N GLY A 58 -18.21 3.54 -14.83
CA GLY A 58 -19.07 2.65 -14.04
C GLY A 58 -18.91 1.17 -14.39
N LEU A 59 -17.83 0.79 -15.09
CA LEU A 59 -17.55 -0.59 -15.51
C LEU A 59 -16.85 -1.42 -14.41
N GLY A 60 -16.71 -0.86 -13.20
CA GLY A 60 -16.21 -1.60 -12.05
C GLY A 60 -17.12 -2.76 -11.65
N ILE A 61 -16.53 -3.80 -11.06
CA ILE A 61 -17.29 -4.93 -10.54
C ILE A 61 -17.59 -4.67 -9.04
N PRO A 62 -18.86 -4.62 -8.61
CA PRO A 62 -19.21 -4.47 -7.21
C PRO A 62 -18.62 -5.59 -6.34
N HIS A 63 -18.18 -5.23 -5.13
CA HIS A 63 -17.58 -6.15 -4.17
C HIS A 63 -18.43 -7.42 -3.94
N GLU A 64 -19.74 -7.27 -3.77
CA GLU A 64 -20.65 -8.39 -3.57
C GLU A 64 -20.64 -9.40 -4.74
N LYS A 65 -20.56 -8.91 -5.98
CA LYS A 65 -20.46 -9.76 -7.18
C LYS A 65 -19.13 -10.50 -7.25
N VAL A 66 -18.04 -9.84 -6.87
CA VAL A 66 -16.72 -10.47 -6.75
C VAL A 66 -16.79 -11.60 -5.73
N MET A 67 -17.28 -11.34 -4.52
CA MET A 67 -17.34 -12.33 -3.46
C MET A 67 -18.26 -13.51 -3.81
N ALA A 68 -19.38 -13.27 -4.49
CA ALA A 68 -20.26 -14.33 -4.98
C ALA A 68 -19.57 -15.28 -5.97
N LYS A 69 -18.72 -14.75 -6.87
CA LYS A 69 -17.95 -15.55 -7.85
C LYS A 69 -16.96 -16.52 -7.18
N TYR A 70 -16.39 -16.15 -6.04
CA TYR A 70 -15.36 -16.94 -5.36
C TYR A 70 -15.89 -17.81 -4.21
N LYS A 71 -17.10 -17.54 -3.70
CA LYS A 71 -17.74 -18.31 -2.61
C LYS A 71 -17.90 -19.82 -2.87
N GLY A 72 -17.88 -20.26 -4.14
CA GLY A 72 -18.01 -21.68 -4.51
C GLY A 72 -16.76 -22.29 -5.16
N LYS A 73 -15.64 -21.56 -5.24
CA LYS A 73 -14.43 -22.01 -5.98
C LYS A 73 -13.32 -22.56 -5.07
N TYR A 74 -13.48 -22.42 -3.75
CA TYR A 74 -12.54 -22.86 -2.72
C TYR A 74 -13.27 -23.66 -1.61
N VAL A 75 -14.14 -24.58 -2.01
CA VAL A 75 -14.76 -25.61 -1.15
C VAL A 75 -14.40 -26.97 -1.71
#